data_AF-A0A6L6BYE4-F1
#
_entry.id   AF-A0A6L6BYE4-F1
#
_cell.length_a   1.000
_cell.length_b   1.000
_cell.length_c   1.000
_cell.angle_alpha   90.00
_cell.angle_beta   90.00
_cell.angle_gamma   90.00
#
_symmetry.space_group_name_H-M   'P 1'
#
loop_
_entity.id
_entity.type
_entity.pdbx_description
1 polymer ?
#
loop_
_entity_poly.entity_id
_entity_poly.type
_entity_poly.pdbx_seq_one_letter_code
_entity_poly.pdbx_strand_id
1 'polypeptide(L)' 'MGETYEAAGVSIGAGEAAVDAIKADVRSTFRPEVIGDIGGFGGLFRFDP' A
#
# COMPACT_ATOMS: atom_id res chain seq x y z
N MET A 1 -1.05 27.29 -16.13
CA MET A 1 -1.62 27.00 -14.80
C MET A 1 -1.26 25.55 -14.52
N GLY A 2 -0.38 25.29 -13.57
CA GLY A 2 0.14 23.93 -13.36
C GLY A 2 -1.01 22.99 -13.01
N GLU A 3 -1.16 21.93 -13.78
CA GLU A 3 -2.13 20.87 -13.49
C GLU A 3 -1.67 20.19 -12.20
N THR A 4 -2.41 20.39 -11.10
CA THR A 4 -2.13 19.67 -9.86
C THR A 4 -2.61 18.23 -10.02
N TYR A 5 -1.97 17.30 -9.31
CA TYR A 5 -2.38 15.90 -9.30
C TYR A 5 -3.86 15.74 -8.90
N GLU A 6 -4.31 16.62 -8.00
CA GLU A 6 -5.71 16.76 -7.57
C GLU A 6 -6.61 17.33 -8.68
N ALA A 7 -6.15 18.30 -9.46
CA ALA A 7 -6.90 18.84 -10.59
C ALA A 7 -7.11 17.81 -11.72
N ALA A 8 -6.23 16.82 -11.82
CA ALA A 8 -6.42 15.65 -12.67
C ALA A 8 -7.41 14.62 -12.07
N GLY A 9 -8.01 14.90 -10.91
CA GLY A 9 -8.97 14.05 -10.22
C GLY A 9 -8.35 13.01 -9.30
N VAL A 10 -7.03 13.06 -9.04
CA VAL A 10 -6.36 12.08 -8.20
C VAL A 10 -6.29 12.54 -6.75
N SER A 11 -6.83 11.74 -5.83
CA SER A 11 -6.80 12.01 -4.39
C SER A 11 -5.84 11.06 -3.67
N ILE A 12 -4.78 11.63 -3.09
CA ILE A 12 -3.82 10.88 -2.27
C ILE A 12 -4.50 10.33 -1.02
N GLY A 13 -5.31 11.15 -0.34
CA GLY A 13 -6.03 10.72 0.87
C GLY A 13 -7.04 9.60 0.61
N ALA A 14 -7.69 9.58 -0.55
CA ALA A 14 -8.54 8.44 -0.94
C ALA A 14 -7.72 7.16 -1.13
N GLY A 15 -6.49 7.28 -1.64
CA GLY A 15 -5.55 6.17 -1.73
C GLY A 15 -5.13 5.62 -0.36
N GLU A 16 -4.79 6.50 0.58
CA GLU A 16 -4.44 6.11 1.96
C GLU A 16 -5.60 5.40 2.66
N ALA A 17 -6.82 5.95 2.57
CA ALA A 17 -8.02 5.35 3.14
C ALA A 17 -8.33 3.96 2.53
N ALA A 18 -8.14 3.80 1.23
CA ALA A 18 -8.31 2.50 0.56
C ALA A 18 -7.27 1.48 1.06
N VAL A 19 -6.01 1.88 1.22
CA VAL A 19 -4.96 1.02 1.78
C VAL A 19 -5.31 0.60 3.21
N ASP A 20 -5.76 1.52 4.05
CA ASP A 20 -6.18 1.22 5.42
C ASP A 20 -7.35 0.22 5.49
N ALA A 21 -8.33 0.36 4.59
CA ALA A 21 -9.49 -0.52 4.53
C ALA A 21 -9.13 -1.98 4.22
N ILE A 22 -8.13 -2.22 3.37
CA ILE A 22 -7.74 -3.58 2.93
C ILE A 22 -6.60 -4.20 3.75
N LYS A 23 -6.00 -3.47 4.71
CA LYS A 23 -4.87 -3.96 5.52
C LYS A 23 -5.15 -5.30 6.19
N ALA A 24 -6.35 -5.49 6.74
CA ALA A 24 -6.71 -6.74 7.41
C ALA A 24 -6.76 -7.93 6.44
N ASP A 25 -7.37 -7.73 5.27
CA ASP A 25 -7.47 -8.75 4.24
C ASP A 25 -6.09 -9.12 3.70
N VAL A 26 -5.23 -8.13 3.46
CA VAL A 26 -3.86 -8.35 2.99
C VAL A 26 -3.01 -9.07 4.05
N ARG A 27 -3.14 -8.72 5.33
CA ARG A 27 -2.46 -9.45 6.42
C ARG A 27 -2.90 -10.91 6.52
N SER A 28 -4.15 -11.23 6.17
CA SER A 28 -4.64 -12.61 6.20
C SER A 28 -3.88 -13.53 5.23
N THR A 29 -3.25 -12.95 4.19
CA THR A 29 -2.48 -13.70 3.19
C THR A 29 -0.99 -13.76 3.49
N PHE A 30 -0.54 -13.26 4.66
CA PHE A 30 0.88 -13.20 4.99
C PHE A 30 1.45 -14.60 5.17
N ARG A 31 2.65 -14.79 4.62
CA ARG A 31 3.48 -15.96 4.87
C ARG A 31 4.63 -15.59 5.82
N PRO A 32 5.27 -16.57 6.48
CA PRO A 32 6.38 -16.30 7.41
C PRO A 32 7.56 -15.51 6.82
N GLU A 33 7.70 -15.49 5.51
CA GLU A 33 8.76 -14.79 4.79
C GLU A 33 8.47 -13.29 4.57
N VAL A 34 7.25 -12.83 4.81
CA VAL A 34 6.86 -11.42 4.64
C VAL A 34 7.50 -10.58 5.74
N ILE A 35 8.20 -9.52 5.35
CA ILE A 35 8.80 -8.55 6.26
C ILE A 35 8.15 -7.18 6.00
N GLY A 36 7.40 -6.67 6.98
CA GLY A 36 6.70 -5.39 6.89
C GLY A 36 5.23 -5.51 6.49
N ASP A 37 4.64 -4.40 6.04
CA ASP A 37 3.21 -4.28 5.71
C ASP A 37 3.00 -3.31 4.53
N ILE A 38 1.80 -3.28 3.97
CA ILE A 38 1.42 -2.38 2.87
C ILE A 38 1.26 -0.93 3.33
N GLY A 39 1.56 0.02 2.44
CA GLY A 39 1.55 1.46 2.74
C GLY A 39 2.93 2.07 3.00
N GLY A 40 3.98 1.24 3.14
CA GLY A 40 5.38 1.66 3.02
C GLY A 40 5.90 1.49 1.58
N PHE A 41 6.99 2.18 1.22
CA PHE A 41 7.56 2.23 -0.15
C PHE A 41 7.96 0.87 -0.75
N GLY A 42 7.93 -0.23 0.02
CA GLY A 42 8.10 -1.58 -0.51
C GLY A 42 7.69 -2.66 0.48
N GLY A 43 6.97 -3.68 0.00
CA GLY A 43 6.79 -4.95 0.71
C GLY A 43 8.02 -5.83 0.49
N LEU A 44 8.61 -6.35 1.57
CA LEU A 44 9.83 -7.14 1.51
C LEU A 44 9.48 -8.63 1.67
N PHE A 45 10.14 -9.48 0.90
CA PHE A 45 10.02 -10.95 0.98
C PHE A 45 11.40 -11.56 1.18
N ARG A 46 11.55 -12.42 2.18
CA ARG A 46 12.78 -13.19 2.41
C ARG A 46 12.74 -14.52 1.67
N PHE A 47 13.72 -14.78 0.82
CA PHE A 47 13.93 -16.10 0.25
C PHE A 47 14.71 -16.97 1.25
N ASP A 48 14.23 -18.19 1.54
CA ASP A 48 14.94 -19.19 2.35
C ASP A 48 15.51 -20.27 1.42
N PRO A 49 16.84 -20.49 1.37
CA PRO A 49 17.48 -21.49 0.50
C PRO A 49 17.38 -22.93 1.02
#